data_AF-A0A9E2NE62-F1
#
_entry.id   AF-A0A9E2NE62-F1
#
_cell.length_a   1.000
_cell.length_b   1.000
_cell.length_c   1.000
_cell.angle_alpha   90.00
_cell.angle_beta   90.00
_cell.angle_gamma   90.00
#
_symmetry.space_group_name_H-M   'P 1'
#
loop_
_entity.id
_entity.type
_entity.pdbx_description
1 polymer ?
#
loop_
_entity_poly.entity_id
_entity_poly.type
_entity_poly.pdbx_seq_one_letter_code
_entity_poly.pdbx_strand_id
1 'polypeptide(L)' 'MEFDNSWYVIERKNRYEVVAHRELSSMDEGTYLLLENYATHHEALLELKRLIMLEIQDTKANLDRLDVHARRK' A
#
# COMPACT_ATOMS: atom_id res chain seq x y z
N MET A 1 -15.86 19.73 0.74
CA MET A 1 -14.85 18.81 1.30
C MET A 1 -13.52 19.51 1.12
N GLU A 2 -12.79 19.79 2.20
CA GLU A 2 -11.49 20.48 2.11
C GLU A 2 -10.39 19.46 1.79
N PHE A 3 -10.09 19.29 0.51
CA PHE A 3 -9.12 18.29 0.04
C PHE A 3 -7.67 18.63 0.42
N ASP A 4 -7.37 19.89 0.75
CA ASP A 4 -6.01 20.36 1.03
C ASP A 4 -5.31 19.63 2.19
N ASN A 5 -6.08 19.12 3.16
CA ASN A 5 -5.55 18.39 4.31
C ASN A 5 -5.70 16.85 4.19
N SER A 6 -6.11 16.35 3.02
CA SER A 6 -6.31 14.92 2.81
C SER A 6 -4.98 14.18 2.56
N TRP A 7 -4.95 12.94 3.02
CA TRP A 7 -3.84 12.00 2.83
C TRP A 7 -4.31 10.80 2.02
N TYR A 8 -3.41 10.23 1.24
CA TYR A 8 -3.77 9.17 0.29
C TYR A 8 -2.79 8.01 0.42
N VAL A 9 -3.33 6.80 0.40
CA VAL A 9 -2.55 5.59 0.15
C VAL A 9 -2.64 5.31 -1.34
N ILE A 10 -1.48 5.23 -2.00
CA ILE A 10 -1.37 4.93 -3.42
C ILE A 10 -0.44 3.74 -3.63
N GLU A 11 -0.58 3.08 -4.78
CA GLU A 11 0.44 2.18 -5.30
C GLU A 11 1.15 2.83 -6.50
N ARG A 12 2.48 2.80 -6.48
CA ARG A 12 3.30 3.28 -7.58
C ARG A 12 4.61 2.53 -7.65
N LYS A 13 5.03 2.14 -8.86
CA LYS A 13 6.26 1.36 -9.08
C LYS A 13 6.32 0.12 -8.17
N ASN A 14 5.19 -0.59 -8.04
CA ASN A 14 4.98 -1.78 -7.20
C ASN A 14 5.30 -1.56 -5.71
N ARG A 15 5.02 -0.36 -5.19
CA ARG A 15 5.18 -0.03 -3.77
C ARG A 15 4.02 0.82 -3.31
N TYR A 16 3.54 0.55 -2.10
CA TYR A 16 2.60 1.44 -1.44
C TYR A 16 3.32 2.69 -0.91
N GLU A 17 2.71 3.84 -1.11
CA GLU A 17 3.18 5.14 -0.64
C GLU A 17 2.03 5.89 0.05
N VAL A 18 2.34 6.64 1.11
CA VAL A 18 1.42 7.62 1.72
C VAL A 18 1.84 9.00 1.26
N VAL A 19 0.90 9.75 0.67
CA VAL A 19 1.17 11.06 0.07
C VAL A 19 0.11 12.08 0.48
N ALA A 20 0.51 13.34 0.63
CA ALA A 20 -0.43 14.43 0.88
C ALA A 20 -1.14 14.85 -0.42
N HIS A 21 -2.30 15.52 -0.32
CA HIS A 21 -3.03 16.03 -1.49
C HIS A 21 -2.16 16.83 -2.46
N ARG A 22 -1.36 17.78 -1.94
CA ARG A 22 -0.46 18.60 -2.76
C ARG A 22 0.54 17.79 -3.59
N GLU A 23 1.01 16.66 -3.06
CA GLU A 23 1.98 15.79 -3.73
C GLU A 23 1.28 14.97 -4.80
N LEU A 24 0.14 14.36 -4.45
CA LEU A 24 -0.71 13.61 -5.39
C LEU A 24 -1.12 14.46 -6.59
N SER A 25 -1.57 15.70 -6.36
CA SER A 25 -1.99 16.64 -7.40
C SER A 25 -0.86 17.12 -8.31
N SER A 26 0.40 16.87 -7.94
CA SER A 26 1.57 17.13 -8.78
C SER A 26 2.07 15.91 -9.56
N MET A 27 1.46 14.74 -9.34
CA MET A 27 1.82 13.52 -10.04
C MET A 27 1.06 13.43 -11.37
N ASP A 28 1.72 12.88 -12.38
CA ASP A 28 1.07 12.63 -13.67
C ASP A 28 -0.01 11.56 -13.51
N GLU A 29 -1.21 11.82 -14.04
CA GLU A 29 -2.30 10.86 -14.06
C GLU A 29 -1.87 9.55 -14.74
N GLY A 30 -2.27 8.41 -14.17
CA GLY A 30 -1.89 7.08 -14.65
C GLY A 30 -0.49 6.61 -14.21
N THR A 31 0.28 7.43 -13.49
CA THR A 31 1.56 6.98 -12.89
C THR A 31 1.40 6.32 -11.52
N TYR A 32 0.21 6.34 -10.95
CA TYR A 32 -0.13 5.73 -9.67
C TYR A 32 -1.54 5.14 -9.71
N LEU A 33 -1.80 4.20 -8.80
CA LEU A 33 -3.14 3.72 -8.47
C LEU A 33 -3.55 4.30 -7.13
N LEU A 34 -4.67 5.01 -7.09
CA LEU A 34 -5.26 5.49 -5.84
C LEU A 34 -5.96 4.33 -5.13
N LEU A 35 -5.56 4.01 -3.90
CA LEU A 35 -6.20 2.94 -3.12
C LEU A 35 -7.29 3.53 -2.21
N GLU A 36 -6.92 4.47 -1.35
CA GLU A 36 -7.85 5.06 -0.39
C GLU A 36 -7.39 6.45 0.07
N ASN A 37 -8.35 7.26 0.53
CA ASN A 37 -8.11 8.59 1.09
C ASN A 37 -8.49 8.65 2.58
N TYR A 38 -7.75 9.44 3.33
CA TYR A 38 -7.87 9.58 4.78
C TYR A 38 -7.87 11.04 5.18
N ALA A 39 -8.56 11.34 6.29
CA ALA A 39 -8.61 12.68 6.84
C ALA A 39 -7.28 13.07 7.51
N THR A 40 -6.56 12.09 8.06
CA THR A 40 -5.29 12.33 8.75
C THR A 40 -4.15 11.48 8.19
N HIS A 41 -2.93 12.02 8.30
CA HIS A 41 -1.70 11.28 7.99
C HIS A 41 -1.60 9.97 8.78
N HIS A 42 -2.03 10.01 10.05
CA HIS A 42 -1.94 8.89 10.96
C HIS A 42 -2.78 7.70 10.47
N GLU A 43 -4.01 7.95 10.05
CA GLU A 43 -4.90 6.92 9.50
C GLU A 43 -4.29 6.31 8.23
N ALA A 44 -3.79 7.13 7.31
CA ALA A 44 -3.13 6.65 6.09
C ALA A 44 -1.90 5.78 6.40
N LEU A 45 -1.09 6.14 7.41
CA LEU A 45 0.05 5.34 7.85
C LEU A 45 -0.35 4.01 8.50
N LEU A 46 -1.45 3.99 9.26
CA LEU A 46 -1.97 2.77 9.84
C LEU A 46 -2.42 1.80 8.74
N GLU A 47 -3.06 2.31 7.69
CA GLU A 47 -3.42 1.47 6.55
C GLU A 47 -2.20 0.98 5.79
N LEU A 48 -1.23 1.84 5.50
CA LEU A 48 0.02 1.43 4.86
C LEU A 48 0.70 0.30 5.65
N LYS A 49 0.74 0.42 6.98
CA LYS A 49 1.25 -0.64 7.86
C LYS A 49 0.44 -1.94 7.73
N ARG A 50 -0.89 -1.85 7.65
CA ARG A 50 -1.76 -3.02 7.48
C ARG A 50 -1.48 -3.73 6.16
N LEU A 51 -1.37 -2.99 5.05
CA LEU A 51 -1.08 -3.54 3.72
C LEU A 51 0.28 -4.26 3.68
N ILE A 52 1.33 -3.63 4.21
CA ILE A 52 2.67 -4.24 4.29
C ILE A 52 2.62 -5.54 5.11
N MET A 53 1.90 -5.55 6.23
CA MET A 53 1.77 -6.74 7.06
C MET A 53 1.06 -7.89 6.34
N LEU A 54 0.04 -7.60 5.53
CA LEU A 54 -0.65 -8.60 4.72
C LEU A 54 0.27 -9.20 3.65
N GLU A 55 1.03 -8.37 2.92
CA GLU A 55 1.97 -8.88 1.92
C GLU A 55 3.05 -9.77 2.52
N ILE A 56 3.55 -9.43 3.71
CA ILE A 56 4.50 -10.26 4.45
C ILE A 56 3.86 -11.60 4.83
N GLN A 57 2.61 -11.59 5.30
CA GLN A 57 1.88 -12.82 5.67
C GLN A 57 1.64 -13.72 4.45
N ASP A 58 1.20 -13.14 3.34
CA ASP A 58 0.98 -13.88 2.09
C ASP A 58 2.29 -14.46 1.54
N THR A 59 3.37 -13.69 1.59
CA THR A 59 4.70 -14.16 1.19
C THR A 59 5.16 -15.33 2.06
N LYS A 60 5.00 -15.24 3.39
CA LYS A 60 5.32 -16.34 4.31
C LYS A 60 4.50 -17.59 4.01
N ALA A 61 3.18 -17.44 3.83
CA ALA A 61 2.31 -18.57 3.50
C ALA A 61 2.69 -19.24 2.17
N ASN A 62 3.12 -18.46 1.18
CA ASN A 62 3.60 -18.99 -0.10
C ASN A 62 4.92 -19.75 0.05
N LEU A 63 5.85 -19.26 0.86
CA LEU A 63 7.11 -19.97 1.16
C LEU A 63 6.85 -21.31 1.87
N ASP A 64 5.97 -21.33 2.87
CA ASP A 64 5.60 -22.55 3.59
C ASP A 64 4.99 -23.60 2.65
N ARG A 65 4.14 -23.16 1.71
CA ARG A 65 3.59 -24.05 0.68
C ARG A 65 4.70 -24.64 -0.19
N LEU A 66 5.66 -23.83 -0.65
CA LEU A 66 6.76 -24.31 -1.51
C LEU A 66 7.64 -25.33 -0.79
N ASP A 67 7.97 -25.08 0.48
CA ASP A 67 8.77 -26.00 1.29
C ASP A 67 8.08 -27.36 1.50
N VAL A 68 6.76 -27.36 1.77
CA VAL A 68 5.97 -28.60 1.85
C VAL A 68 6.02 -29.40 0.55
N HIS A 69 6.03 -28.74 -0.61
CA HIS A 69 6.14 -29.44 -1.90
C HIS A 69 7.56 -29.97 -2.15
N ALA A 70 8.60 -29.27 -1.70
CA ALA A 70 9.99 -29.70 -1.84
C ALA A 70 10.29 -30.96 -1.01
N ARG A 71 9.72 -31.09 0.19
CA ARG A 71 9.92 -32.25 1.08
C ARG A 71 9.15 -33.51 0.69
N ARG A 72 8.22 -33.41 -0.27
CA ARG A 72 7.39 -34.53 -0.77
C ARG A 72 7.96 -35.20 -2.03
N LYS A 73 9.08 -34.70 -2.56
CA LYS A 73 9.86 -35.30 -3.65
C LYS A 73 11.13 -35.94 -3.10
#